data_AF-A0A832DMT4-F1
#
_entry.id   AF-A0A832DMT4-F1
#
_cell.length_a   1.000
_cell.length_b   1.000
_cell.length_c   1.000
_cell.angle_alpha   90.00
_cell.angle_beta   90.00
_cell.angle_gamma   90.00
#
_symmetry.space_group_name_H-M   'P 1'
#
loop_
_entity.id
_entity.type
_entity.pdbx_description
1 polymer ?
#
loop_
_entity_poly.entity_id
_entity_poly.type
_entity_poly.pdbx_seq_one_letter_code
_entity_poly.pdbx_strand_id
1 'polypeptide(L)'
;MSFLHTHAQGLPVIVVLAASVVATLVSGRRLRGALYALLGVGALFPLGYLVYGLAVLELGRDAGLTLAERWVLTPLGTATILALVTLALALARAPSPR
;
A
#
# COMPACT_ATOMS: atom_id res chain seq x y z
N MET A 1 15.88 15.32 -4.26
CA MET A 1 15.00 14.98 -3.12
C MET A 1 13.56 15.06 -3.63
N SER A 2 12.95 13.94 -4.02
CA SER A 2 11.54 13.97 -4.47
C SER A 2 10.62 14.09 -3.26
N PHE A 3 9.44 14.67 -3.44
CA PHE A 3 8.38 14.79 -2.43
C PHE A 3 7.92 13.45 -1.79
N LEU A 4 8.49 12.32 -2.20
CA LEU A 4 8.12 10.96 -1.79
C LEU A 4 9.12 10.31 -0.80
N HIS A 5 10.16 11.02 -0.35
CA HIS A 5 11.18 10.44 0.54
C HIS A 5 10.81 10.42 2.03
N THR A 6 9.67 11.00 2.43
CA THR A 6 9.10 10.78 3.77
C THR A 6 8.22 9.53 3.75
N HIS A 7 8.79 8.41 4.19
CA HIS A 7 8.20 7.06 4.23
C HIS A 7 6.75 6.96 4.77
N ALA A 8 6.29 7.96 5.54
CA ALA A 8 4.94 8.02 6.09
C ALA A 8 4.01 9.05 5.43
N GLN A 9 4.53 10.11 4.80
CA GLN A 9 3.70 11.21 4.27
C GLN A 9 3.30 11.03 2.80
N GLY A 10 4.12 10.34 2.00
CA GLY A 10 3.79 10.07 0.59
C GLY A 10 2.71 8.99 0.41
N LEU A 11 2.65 8.03 1.34
CA LEU A 11 1.81 6.85 1.22
C LEU A 11 0.30 7.15 1.28
N PRO A 12 -0.20 8.02 2.17
CA PRO A 12 -1.60 8.45 2.15
C PRO A 12 -2.02 9.10 0.83
N VAL A 13 -1.15 9.96 0.26
CA VAL A 13 -1.41 10.63 -1.02
C VAL A 13 -1.52 9.61 -2.16
N ILE A 14 -0.58 8.66 -2.22
CA ILE A 14 -0.60 7.58 -3.22
C ILE A 14 -1.86 6.73 -3.09
N VAL A 15 -2.25 6.34 -1.88
CA VAL A 15 -3.44 5.52 -1.63
C VAL A 15 -4.71 6.26 -2.06
N VAL A 16 -4.87 7.53 -1.68
CA VAL A 16 -6.04 8.33 -2.05
C VAL A 16 -6.11 8.56 -3.56
N LEU A 17 -4.98 8.88 -4.20
CA LEU A 17 -4.90 9.06 -5.64
C LEU A 17 -5.25 7.76 -6.36
N ALA A 18 -4.64 6.64 -5.97
CA ALA A 18 -4.92 5.33 -6.55
C ALA A 18 -6.40 4.93 -6.33
N ALA A 19 -6.96 5.16 -5.15
CA ALA A 19 -8.36 4.88 -4.85
C ALA A 19 -9.32 5.72 -5.72
N SER A 20 -8.95 6.97 -6.00
CA SER A 20 -9.70 7.87 -6.89
C SER A 20 -9.66 7.39 -8.34
N VAL A 21 -8.48 6.98 -8.82
CA VAL A 21 -8.31 6.38 -10.17
C VAL A 21 -9.12 5.08 -10.28
N VAL A 22 -9.08 4.23 -9.24
CA VAL A 22 -9.89 3.01 -9.15
C VAL A 22 -11.39 3.33 -9.21
N ALA A 23 -11.84 4.35 -8.48
CA ALA A 23 -13.25 4.74 -8.44
C ALA A 23 -13.76 5.19 -9.83
N THR A 24 -12.90 5.90 -10.58
CA THR A 24 -13.29 6.55 -11.84
C THR A 24 -13.07 5.67 -13.06
N LEU A 25 -11.98 4.89 -13.11
CA LEU A 25 -11.54 4.21 -14.33
C LEU A 25 -11.72 2.68 -14.30
N VAL A 26 -12.03 2.07 -13.15
CA VAL A 26 -12.19 0.61 -13.04
C VAL A 26 -13.67 0.24 -12.99
N SER A 27 -14.19 -0.29 -14.10
CA SER A 27 -15.59 -0.70 -14.25
C SER A 27 -15.93 -2.06 -13.60
N GLY A 28 -14.95 -2.96 -13.48
CA GLY A 28 -15.18 -4.31 -12.97
C GLY A 28 -15.35 -4.36 -11.45
N ARG A 29 -16.54 -4.74 -10.96
CA ARG A 29 -16.86 -4.81 -9.51
C ARG A 29 -15.89 -5.68 -8.70
N ARG A 30 -15.49 -6.85 -9.22
CA ARG A 30 -14.55 -7.77 -8.56
C ARG A 30 -13.15 -7.17 -8.49
N LEU A 31 -12.65 -6.64 -9.62
CA LEU A 31 -11.34 -6.00 -9.70
C LEU A 31 -11.26 -4.77 -8.78
N ARG A 32 -12.30 -3.94 -8.79
CA ARG A 32 -12.42 -2.78 -7.91
C ARG A 32 -12.37 -3.17 -6.43
N GLY A 33 -13.10 -4.23 -6.06
CA GLY A 33 -13.06 -4.78 -4.70
C GLY A 33 -11.66 -5.26 -4.29
N ALA A 34 -10.98 -6.01 -5.17
CA ALA A 34 -9.61 -6.47 -4.91
C ALA A 34 -8.63 -5.31 -4.76
N LEU A 35 -8.72 -4.29 -5.62
CA LEU A 35 -7.88 -3.10 -5.55
C LEU A 35 -8.11 -2.32 -4.26
N TYR A 36 -9.36 -2.13 -3.82
CA TYR A 36 -9.63 -1.49 -2.54
C TYR A 36 -9.19 -2.32 -1.35
N ALA A 37 -9.30 -3.64 -1.39
CA ALA A 37 -8.79 -4.50 -0.33
C ALA A 37 -7.27 -4.35 -0.20
N LEU A 38 -6.53 -4.42 -1.31
CA LEU A 38 -5.08 -4.28 -1.31
C LEU A 38 -4.63 -2.87 -0.88
N LEU A 39 -5.28 -1.82 -1.38
CA LEU A 39 -5.00 -0.43 -0.97
C LEU A 39 -5.35 -0.20 0.51
N GLY A 40 -6.46 -0.78 0.99
CA GLY A 40 -6.88 -0.68 2.38
C GLY A 40 -5.91 -1.37 3.34
N VAL A 41 -5.42 -2.56 2.97
CA VAL A 41 -4.33 -3.23 3.70
C VAL A 41 -3.08 -2.35 3.68
N GLY A 42 -2.65 -1.86 2.52
CA GLY A 42 -1.52 -0.95 2.38
C GLY A 42 -1.64 0.33 3.22
N ALA A 43 -2.85 0.88 3.37
CA ALA A 43 -3.12 2.07 4.18
C ALA A 43 -2.86 1.86 5.69
N LEU A 44 -2.75 0.61 6.16
CA LEU A 44 -2.39 0.30 7.55
C LEU A 44 -0.89 0.45 7.83
N PHE A 45 -0.08 0.83 6.85
CA PHE A 45 1.37 1.04 7.00
C PHE A 45 1.78 1.91 8.21
N PRO A 46 1.07 3.01 8.56
CA PRO A 46 1.37 3.76 9.78
C PRO A 46 1.20 2.94 11.07
N LEU A 47 0.21 2.04 11.14
CA LEU A 47 0.07 1.11 12.27
C LEU A 47 1.21 0.09 12.30
N GLY A 48 1.76 -0.28 11.14
CA GLY A 48 2.94 -1.12 11.07
C GLY A 48 4.15 -0.51 11.76
N TYR A 49 4.31 0.81 11.71
CA TYR A 49 5.34 1.53 12.47
C TYR A 49 5.11 1.52 13.98
N LEU A 50 3.85 1.50 14.42
CA LEU A 50 3.53 1.33 15.84
C LEU A 50 3.93 -0.07 16.33
N VAL A 51 3.60 -1.11 15.55
CA VAL A 51 4.02 -2.49 15.85
C VAL A 51 5.53 -2.62 15.87
N TYR A 52 6.22 -2.02 14.90
CA TYR A 52 7.69 -1.95 14.88
C TYR A 52 8.25 -1.30 16.15
N GLY A 53 7.72 -0.14 16.55
CA GLY A 53 8.16 0.56 17.76
C GLY A 53 7.99 -0.29 19.01
N LEU A 54 6.83 -0.91 19.19
CA LEU A 54 6.56 -1.80 20.32
C LEU A 54 7.47 -3.04 20.30
N ALA A 55 7.64 -3.67 19.13
CA ALA A 55 8.50 -4.85 19.00
C ALA A 55 9.97 -4.53 19.33
N VAL A 56 10.46 -3.36 18.96
CA VAL A 56 11.82 -2.90 19.31
C VAL A 56 11.96 -2.66 20.81
N LEU A 57 10.94 -2.10 21.47
CA LEU A 57 10.96 -1.86 22.91
C LEU A 57 10.96 -3.18 23.71
N GLU A 58 10.18 -4.17 23.28
CA GLU A 58 10.00 -5.44 24.01
C GLU A 58 11.10 -6.47 23.70
N LEU A 59 11.52 -6.57 22.44
CA LEU A 59 12.41 -7.64 21.96
C LEU A 59 13.84 -7.14 21.70
N GLY A 60 14.08 -5.85 21.88
CA GLY A 60 15.29 -5.18 21.43
C GLY A 60 15.28 -4.87 19.93
N ARG A 61 16.20 -4.01 19.51
CA ARG A 61 16.24 -3.43 18.17
C ARG A 61 16.22 -4.48 17.05
N ASP A 62 17.16 -5.42 17.07
CA ASP A 62 17.39 -6.29 15.92
C ASP A 62 16.30 -7.35 15.77
N ALA A 63 15.85 -7.94 16.88
CA ALA A 63 14.77 -8.92 16.88
C ALA A 63 13.41 -8.25 16.57
N GLY A 64 13.16 -7.07 17.15
CA GLY A 64 11.96 -6.28 16.88
C GLY A 64 11.86 -5.83 15.42
N LEU A 65 12.97 -5.36 14.84
CA LEU A 65 13.04 -5.02 13.42
C LEU A 65 12.75 -6.22 12.54
N THR A 66 13.44 -7.35 12.77
CA THR A 66 13.28 -8.57 11.96
C THR A 66 11.83 -9.06 11.96
N LEU A 67 11.17 -9.04 13.13
CA LEU A 67 9.78 -9.44 13.26
C LEU A 67 8.85 -8.48 12.51
N ALA A 68 9.01 -7.18 12.74
CA ALA A 68 8.15 -6.16 12.14
C ALA A 68 8.30 -6.11 10.62
N GLU A 69 9.52 -6.21 10.09
CA GLU A 69 9.75 -6.27 8.65
C GLU A 69 9.04 -7.48 8.04
N ARG A 70 9.35 -8.67 8.55
CA ARG A 70 8.86 -9.93 7.97
C ARG A 70 7.35 -10.06 8.00
N TRP A 71 6.72 -9.65 9.10
CA TRP A 71 5.30 -9.96 9.34
C TRP A 71 4.37 -8.76 9.20
N VAL A 72 4.90 -7.54 9.13
CA VAL A 72 4.06 -6.33 9.13
C VAL A 72 4.43 -5.42 7.96
N LEU A 73 5.63 -4.84 7.96
CA LEU A 73 6.01 -3.83 6.99
C LEU A 73 6.10 -4.40 5.57
N THR A 74 6.74 -5.56 5.39
CA THR A 74 6.85 -6.20 4.07
C THR A 74 5.47 -6.59 3.52
N PRO A 75 4.59 -7.31 4.24
CA PRO A 75 3.25 -7.62 3.74
C PRO A 75 2.42 -6.39 3.36
N LEU A 76 2.42 -5.34 4.20
CA LEU A 76 1.69 -4.09 3.95
C LEU A 76 2.24 -3.36 2.71
N GLY A 77 3.57 -3.28 2.59
CA GLY A 77 4.24 -2.73 1.42
C GLY A 77 3.94 -3.52 0.15
N THR A 78 4.02 -4.85 0.21
CA THR A 78 3.71 -5.75 -0.91
C THR A 78 2.25 -5.59 -1.35
N ALA A 79 1.29 -5.50 -0.44
CA ALA A 79 -0.12 -5.25 -0.79
C ALA A 79 -0.27 -3.94 -1.59
N THR A 80 0.41 -2.88 -1.17
CA THR A 80 0.40 -1.59 -1.88
C THR A 80 1.00 -1.72 -3.28
N ILE A 81 2.15 -2.39 -3.42
CA ILE A 81 2.80 -2.63 -4.71
C ILE A 81 1.88 -3.43 -5.64
N LEU A 82 1.29 -4.53 -5.14
CA LEU A 82 0.38 -5.36 -5.92
C LEU A 82 -0.87 -4.58 -6.36
N ALA A 83 -1.41 -3.71 -5.50
CA ALA A 83 -2.52 -2.84 -5.87
C ALA A 83 -2.15 -1.93 -7.05
N LEU A 84 -1.01 -1.25 -6.96
CA LEU A 84 -0.55 -0.30 -7.97
C LEU A 84 -0.21 -0.98 -9.30
N VAL A 85 0.49 -2.13 -9.25
CA VAL A 85 0.78 -2.94 -10.45
C VAL A 85 -0.51 -3.42 -11.09
N THR A 86 -1.46 -3.93 -10.30
CA THR A 86 -2.75 -4.40 -10.82
C THR A 86 -3.54 -3.27 -11.44
N LEU A 87 -3.54 -2.08 -10.81
CA LEU A 87 -4.17 -0.89 -11.35
C LEU A 87 -3.53 -0.47 -12.67
N ALA A 88 -2.20 -0.38 -12.74
CA ALA A 88 -1.48 -0.03 -13.97
C ALA A 88 -1.81 -1.01 -15.11
N LEU A 89 -1.83 -2.31 -14.82
CA LEU A 89 -2.21 -3.35 -15.77
C LEU A 89 -3.69 -3.28 -16.20
N ALA A 90 -4.58 -2.81 -15.33
CA ALA A 90 -5.98 -2.60 -15.67
C ALA A 90 -6.14 -1.41 -16.62
N LEU A 91 -5.43 -0.31 -16.35
CA LEU A 91 -5.44 0.89 -17.19
C LEU A 91 -4.80 0.62 -18.56
N ALA A 92 -3.72 -0.15 -18.63
CA ALA A 92 -3.08 -0.52 -19.90
C ALA A 92 -3.97 -1.39 -20.80
N ARG A 93 -4.97 -2.07 -20.22
CA ARG A 93 -5.95 -2.89 -20.96
C ARG A 93 -7.27 -2.15 -21.20
N ALA A 94 -7.44 -0.95 -20.65
CA ALA A 94 -8.64 -0.17 -20.87
C ALA A 94 -8.69 0.29 -22.34
N PRO A 95 -9.82 0.13 -23.05
CA PRO A 95 -9.96 0.65 -24.40
C PRO A 95 -9.74 2.16 -24.42
N SER A 96 -9.01 2.67 -25.41
CA SER A 96 -8.81 4.12 -25.58
C SER A 96 -10.16 4.81 -25.72
N PRO A 97 -10.45 5.88 -24.95
CA PRO A 97 -11.62 6.71 -25.23
C PRO A 97 -11.44 7.31 -26.62
N ARG A 98 -12.41 7.07 -27.50
CA ARG A 98 -12.50 7.72 -28.82
C ARG A 98 -13.02 9.13 -28.65
#